data_AF-A0AAU1UJ41-F1
#
_entry.id   AF-A0AAU1UJ41-F1
#
_cell.length_a   1.000
_cell.length_b   1.000
_cell.length_c   1.000
_cell.angle_alpha   90.00
_cell.angle_beta   90.00
_cell.angle_gamma   90.00
#
_symmetry.space_group_name_H-M   'P 1'
#
loop_
_entity.id
_entity.type
_entity.pdbx_description
1 polymer ?
#
loop_
_entity_poly.entity_id
_entity_poly.type
_entity_poly.pdbx_seq_one_letter_code
_entity_poly.pdbx_strand_id
1 'polypeptide(L)'
;MPATEEPVVTVTGTAGRRWVRRITQASGSPGNPLTEPAVREKFRALAGRVLAPERTRVLEDAAFGLAATGDVREFAGLLAGA
;
A
#
# COMPACT_ATOMS: atom_id res chain seq x y z
N MET A 1 -9.25 -15.01 14.93
CA MET A 1 -9.52 -13.63 15.36
C MET A 1 -11.03 -13.41 15.27
N PRO A 2 -11.72 -12.94 16.31
CA PRO A 2 -13.13 -12.58 16.18
C PRO A 2 -13.26 -11.45 15.15
N ALA A 3 -14.37 -11.42 14.41
CA ALA A 3 -14.66 -10.32 13.50
C ALA A 3 -14.80 -9.03 14.33
N THR A 4 -13.78 -8.19 14.34
CA THR A 4 -13.96 -6.79 14.75
C THR A 4 -14.99 -6.21 13.81
N GLU A 5 -16.12 -5.77 14.36
CA GLU A 5 -17.20 -5.17 13.58
C GLU A 5 -16.64 -4.08 12.65
N GLU A 6 -17.05 -4.14 11.39
CA GLU A 6 -16.66 -3.19 10.36
C GLU A 6 -16.92 -1.74 10.81
N PRO A 7 -15.99 -0.80 10.59
CA PRO A 7 -16.10 0.53 11.16
C PRO A 7 -17.30 1.28 10.57
N VAL A 8 -18.05 1.93 11.45
CA VAL A 8 -19.15 2.84 11.10
C VAL A 8 -18.74 4.26 11.43
N VAL A 9 -18.70 5.11 10.40
CA VAL A 9 -18.40 6.53 10.52
C VAL A 9 -19.70 7.32 10.51
N THR A 10 -19.89 8.17 11.51
CA THR A 10 -20.96 9.17 11.53
C THR A 10 -20.35 10.55 11.48
N VAL A 11 -20.88 11.41 10.61
CA VAL A 11 -20.60 12.84 10.59
C VAL A 11 -21.89 13.58 10.90
N THR A 12 -21.84 14.56 11.81
CA THR A 12 -22.96 15.46 12.11
C THR A 12 -22.52 16.89 11.80
N GLY A 13 -23.24 17.55 10.90
CA GLY A 13 -23.00 18.95 10.55
C GLY A 13 -23.49 19.88 11.65
N THR A 14 -22.96 21.10 11.69
CA THR A 14 -23.33 22.13 12.68
C THR A 14 -24.82 22.52 12.61
N ALA A 15 -25.47 22.35 11.45
CA ALA A 15 -26.90 22.49 11.26
C ALA A 15 -27.72 21.23 11.59
N GLY A 16 -27.12 20.22 12.25
CA GLY A 16 -27.78 19.00 12.72
C GLY A 16 -27.95 17.87 11.69
N ARG A 17 -27.62 18.10 10.40
CA ARG A 17 -27.66 17.05 9.37
C ARG A 17 -26.65 15.94 9.69
N ARG A 18 -27.07 14.68 9.57
CA ARG A 18 -26.23 13.50 9.85
C ARG A 18 -25.97 12.68 8.59
N TRP A 19 -24.73 12.24 8.42
CA TRP A 19 -24.30 11.26 7.42
C TRP A 19 -23.73 10.05 8.14
N VAL A 20 -24.13 8.84 7.72
CA VAL A 20 -23.64 7.59 8.29
C VAL A 20 -23.14 6.71 7.17
N ARG A 21 -21.92 6.17 7.33
CA ARG A 21 -21.33 5.22 6.38
C ARG A 21 -20.68 4.06 7.12
N ARG A 22 -21.01 2.84 6.72
CA ARG A 22 -20.32 1.61 7.13
C ARG A 22 -19.31 1.25 6.05
N ILE A 23 -18.08 0.90 6.45
CA ILE A 23 -17.06 0.40 5.52
C ILE A 23 -17.05 -1.11 5.58
N THR A 24 -17.62 -1.75 4.56
CA THR A 24 -17.79 -3.20 4.59
C THR A 24 -16.51 -3.97 4.30
N GLN A 25 -15.61 -3.40 3.51
CA GLN A 25 -14.32 -4.02 3.25
C GLN A 25 -13.25 -2.95 3.19
N ALA A 26 -12.27 -3.05 4.09
CA ALA A 26 -11.13 -2.15 4.09
C ALA A 26 -10.33 -2.28 2.79
N SER A 27 -9.82 -1.16 2.30
CA SER A 27 -8.89 -1.16 1.16
C SER A 27 -7.63 -1.96 1.51
N GLY A 28 -7.24 -2.89 0.63
CA GLY A 28 -6.17 -3.85 0.86
C GLY A 28 -6.58 -5.13 1.60
N SER A 29 -7.86 -5.29 1.96
CA SER A 29 -8.38 -6.58 2.46
C SER A 29 -8.49 -7.61 1.32
N PRO A 30 -8.55 -8.92 1.61
CA PRO A 30 -8.75 -9.93 0.56
C PRO A 30 -9.99 -9.71 -0.31
N GLY A 31 -11.06 -9.13 0.25
CA GLY A 31 -12.29 -8.80 -0.51
C GLY A 31 -12.21 -7.49 -1.30
N ASN A 32 -11.29 -6.58 -0.93
CA ASN A 32 -11.10 -5.28 -1.57
C ASN A 32 -9.60 -4.99 -1.73
N PRO A 33 -8.91 -5.75 -2.61
CA PRO A 33 -7.46 -5.63 -2.79
C PRO A 33 -7.08 -4.28 -3.40
N LEU A 34 -5.85 -3.85 -3.12
CA LEU A 34 -5.30 -2.67 -3.79
C LEU A 34 -5.02 -2.97 -5.26
N THR A 35 -5.24 -1.96 -6.11
CA THR A 35 -4.78 -2.01 -7.50
C THR A 35 -3.26 -1.93 -7.54
N GLU A 36 -2.64 -2.49 -8.59
CA GLU A 36 -1.18 -2.41 -8.75
C GLU A 36 -0.65 -0.96 -8.67
N PRO A 37 -1.25 0.05 -9.34
CA PRO A 37 -0.82 1.44 -9.18
C PRO A 37 -0.85 1.95 -7.74
N ALA A 38 -1.86 1.56 -6.95
CA ALA A 38 -1.98 1.94 -5.54
C ALA A 38 -0.93 1.23 -4.66
N VAL A 39 -0.59 -0.03 -4.96
CA VAL A 39 0.52 -0.73 -4.29
C VAL A 39 1.85 -0.06 -4.61
N ARG A 40 2.09 0.28 -5.87
CA ARG A 40 3.28 1.01 -6.35
C ARG A 40 3.43 2.38 -5.69
N GLU A 41 2.35 3.14 -5.62
CA GLU A 41 2.33 4.44 -4.92
C GLU A 41 2.67 4.27 -3.44
N LYS A 42 2.04 3.31 -2.76
CA LYS A 42 2.34 2.99 -1.35
C LYS A 42 3.80 2.59 -1.17
N PHE A 43 4.36 1.79 -2.09
CA PHE A 43 5.77 1.40 -2.06
C PHE A 43 6.67 2.64 -2.11
N ARG A 44 6.48 3.54 -3.10
CA ARG A 44 7.28 4.77 -3.22
C ARG A 44 7.18 5.66 -1.99
N ALA A 45 5.98 5.81 -1.42
CA ALA A 45 5.76 6.62 -0.21
C ALA A 45 6.46 6.08 1.05
N LEU A 46 6.73 4.77 1.10
CA LEU A 46 7.44 4.13 2.22
C LEU A 46 8.94 4.09 1.96
N ALA A 47 9.36 3.61 0.79
CA ALA A 47 10.76 3.47 0.43
C ALA A 47 11.48 4.83 0.30
N GLY A 48 10.79 5.85 -0.25
CA GLY A 48 11.33 7.20 -0.39
C GLY A 48 11.63 7.91 0.94
N ARG A 49 11.25 7.33 2.09
CA ARG A 49 11.64 7.84 3.42
C ARG A 49 13.10 7.54 3.76
N VAL A 50 13.70 6.55 3.08
CA VAL A 50 15.06 6.05 3.37
C VAL A 50 15.92 5.89 2.11
N LEU A 51 15.33 6.00 0.91
CA LEU A 51 16.03 5.91 -0.36
C LEU A 51 15.82 7.18 -1.20
N ALA A 52 16.82 7.53 -2.00
CA ALA A 52 16.67 8.53 -3.05
C ALA A 52 15.59 8.11 -4.08
N PRO A 53 14.94 9.06 -4.78
CA PRO A 53 13.88 8.75 -5.76
C PRO A 53 14.30 7.74 -6.82
N GLU A 54 15.53 7.84 -7.32
CA GLU A 54 16.08 6.96 -8.36
C GLU A 54 16.25 5.53 -7.85
N ARG A 55 16.81 5.37 -6.64
CA ARG A 55 16.94 4.05 -5.99
C ARG A 55 15.59 3.44 -5.65
N THR A 56 14.64 4.28 -5.22
CA THR A 56 13.26 3.86 -4.96
C THR A 56 12.62 3.28 -6.21
N ARG A 57 12.77 3.96 -7.35
CA ARG A 57 12.24 3.50 -8.64
C ARG A 57 12.87 2.18 -9.09
N VAL A 58 14.21 2.08 -9.03
CA VAL A 58 14.92 0.84 -9.40
C VAL A 58 14.47 -0.34 -8.55
N LEU A 59 14.33 -0.14 -7.24
CA LEU A 59 13.87 -1.20 -6.33
C LEU A 59 12.39 -1.56 -6.55
N GLU A 60 11.53 -0.57 -6.87
CA GLU A 60 10.14 -0.81 -7.25
C GLU A 60 10.05 -1.71 -8.49
N ASP A 61 10.75 -1.35 -9.55
CA ASP A 61 10.74 -2.10 -10.82
C ASP A 61 11.25 -3.52 -10.62
N ALA A 62 12.33 -3.70 -9.85
CA ALA A 62 12.87 -5.03 -9.54
C ALA A 62 11.92 -5.88 -8.67
N ALA A 63 11.22 -5.29 -7.69
CA ALA A 63 10.29 -6.00 -6.83
C ALA A 63 9.06 -6.51 -7.61
N PHE A 64 8.48 -5.67 -8.47
CA PHE A 64 7.34 -6.06 -9.31
C PHE A 64 7.73 -6.98 -10.47
N GLY A 65 8.99 -6.90 -10.92
CA GLY A 65 9.56 -7.76 -11.97
C GLY A 65 10.22 -9.04 -11.45
N LEU A 66 10.19 -9.33 -10.14
CA LEU A 66 11.02 -10.37 -9.51
C LEU A 66 10.84 -11.77 -10.13
N ALA A 67 9.63 -12.09 -10.61
CA ALA A 67 9.35 -13.37 -11.25
C ALA A 67 10.13 -13.58 -12.56
N ALA A 68 10.58 -12.49 -13.20
CA ALA A 68 11.38 -12.51 -14.42
C ALA A 68 12.89 -12.42 -14.16
N THR A 69 13.31 -12.29 -12.89
CA THR A 69 14.72 -12.18 -12.52
C THR A 69 15.44 -13.53 -12.66
N GLY A 70 16.60 -13.54 -13.32
CA GLY A 70 17.42 -14.73 -13.47
C GLY A 70 18.23 -15.10 -12.22
N ASP A 71 18.53 -14.12 -11.36
CA ASP A 71 19.28 -14.32 -10.11
C ASP A 71 18.77 -13.40 -8.98
N VAL A 72 18.24 -13.99 -7.91
CA VAL A 72 17.71 -13.25 -6.75
C VAL A 72 18.77 -12.41 -6.02
N ARG A 73 20.06 -12.70 -6.21
CA ARG A 73 21.16 -11.90 -5.65
C ARG A 73 21.20 -10.48 -6.21
N GLU A 74 20.74 -10.28 -7.44
CA GLU A 74 20.62 -8.95 -8.05
C GLU A 74 19.62 -8.10 -7.26
N PHE A 75 18.45 -8.67 -6.93
CA PHE A 75 17.45 -8.02 -6.09
C PHE A 75 17.97 -7.77 -4.67
N ALA A 76 18.64 -8.76 -4.07
CA ALA A 76 19.24 -8.60 -2.75
C ALA A 76 20.28 -7.46 -2.70
N GLY A 77 21.05 -7.26 -3.76
CA GLY A 77 21.99 -6.15 -3.90
C GLY A 77 21.31 -4.77 -3.88
N LEU A 78 20.08 -4.66 -4.40
CA LEU A 78 19.30 -3.41 -4.35
C LEU A 78 18.80 -3.07 -2.94
N LEU A 79 18.55 -4.09 -2.12
CA LEU A 79 18.08 -3.97 -0.73
C LEU A 79 19.21 -3.64 0.25
N ALA A 80 20.44 -4.03 -0.05
CA ALA A 80 21.60 -3.58 0.68
C ALA A 80 21.75 -2.06 0.45
N GLY A 81 21.47 -1.27 1.50
CA GLY A 81 21.74 0.17 1.49
C GLY A 81 23.19 0.42 1.06
N ALA A 82 23.43 1.47 0.28
CA ALA A 82 24.81 1.91 0.05
C ALA A 82 25.40 2.50 1.34
#